data_AF-A0A090MMW6-F1
#
_entry.id   AF-A0A090MMW6-F1
#
_cell.length_a   1.000
_cell.length_b   1.000
_cell.length_c   1.000
_cell.angle_alpha   90.00
_cell.angle_beta   90.00
_cell.angle_gamma   90.00
#
_symmetry.space_group_name_H-M   'P 1'
#
loop_
_entity.id
_entity.type
_entity.pdbx_description
1 polymer ?
#
loop_
_entity_poly.entity_id
_entity_poly.type
_entity_poly.pdbx_seq_one_letter_code
_entity_poly.pdbx_strand_id
1 'polypeptide(L)'
;MLESSSKMSVRVAMIELMGGEPAHGKQVQWLIDITKRVHGVSYRTARSLWLGEIKKENHWAARAVRAEAEKQKTKRAAEQLAHTFEALAGGTDEASKTLTSADINSLLDAARILRSMDRA
;
A
#
# COMPACT_ATOMS: atom_id res chain seq x y z
N MET A 1 1.92 13.76 8.99
CA MET A 1 1.37 12.83 7.97
C MET A 1 -0.01 12.24 8.30
N LEU A 2 -0.71 12.68 9.36
CA LEU A 2 -2.05 12.13 9.71
C LEU A 2 -3.21 12.77 8.93
N GLU A 3 -3.05 13.99 8.41
CA GLU A 3 -4.14 14.73 7.76
C GLU A 3 -4.56 14.15 6.40
N SER A 4 -3.62 13.60 5.63
CA SER A 4 -3.93 12.97 4.33
C SER A 4 -4.80 11.72 4.48
N SER A 5 -4.59 10.95 5.57
CA SER A 5 -5.35 9.75 5.88
C SER A 5 -6.83 10.06 6.17
N SER A 6 -7.12 11.24 6.75
CA SER A 6 -8.49 11.64 7.10
C SER A 6 -9.38 11.91 5.89
N LYS A 7 -8.81 12.28 4.73
CA LYS A 7 -9.57 12.62 3.52
C LYS A 7 -9.90 11.41 2.63
N MET A 8 -9.24 10.27 2.84
CA MET A 8 -9.51 9.06 2.07
C MET A 8 -10.83 8.42 2.51
N SER A 9 -11.73 8.18 1.55
CA SER A 9 -12.94 7.39 1.78
C SER A 9 -12.55 5.99 2.28
N VAL A 10 -13.27 5.48 3.28
CA VAL A 10 -13.00 4.14 3.82
C VAL A 10 -13.09 3.08 2.74
N ARG A 11 -14.00 3.23 1.78
CA ARG A 11 -14.15 2.30 0.66
C ARG A 11 -12.89 2.27 -0.21
N VAL A 12 -12.34 3.44 -0.53
CA VAL A 12 -11.07 3.57 -1.27
C VAL A 12 -9.93 2.98 -0.46
N ALA A 13 -9.89 3.22 0.85
CA ALA A 13 -8.88 2.62 1.73
C ALA A 13 -8.92 1.08 1.71
N MET A 14 -10.11 0.49 1.74
CA MET A 14 -10.28 -0.97 1.66
C MET A 14 -9.80 -1.52 0.31
N ILE A 15 -10.09 -0.81 -0.79
CA ILE A 15 -9.62 -1.17 -2.13
C ILE A 15 -8.10 -1.09 -2.21
N GLU A 16 -7.50 0.00 -1.72
CA GLU A 16 -6.05 0.21 -1.72
C GLU A 16 -5.34 -0.89 -0.94
N LEU A 17 -5.82 -1.18 0.28
CA LEU A 17 -5.30 -2.22 1.15
C LEU A 17 -5.29 -3.59 0.47
N MET A 18 -6.33 -3.90 -0.31
CA MET A 18 -6.46 -5.18 -1.01
C MET A 18 -5.82 -5.18 -2.41
N GLY A 19 -5.46 -4.01 -2.95
CA GLY A 19 -4.95 -3.87 -4.32
C GLY A 19 -6.00 -4.00 -5.41
N GLY A 20 -7.28 -3.83 -5.08
CA GLY A 20 -8.36 -3.94 -6.05
C GLY A 20 -9.73 -4.18 -5.41
N GLU A 21 -10.76 -3.98 -6.23
CA GLU A 21 -12.14 -4.26 -5.86
C GLU A 21 -12.43 -5.77 -5.77
N PRO A 22 -13.42 -6.18 -4.97
CA PRO A 22 -13.84 -7.57 -4.94
C PRO A 22 -14.36 -8.01 -6.32
N ALA A 23 -13.82 -9.11 -6.83
CA ALA A 23 -14.37 -9.75 -8.03
C ALA A 23 -15.82 -10.22 -7.78
N HIS A 24 -16.59 -10.36 -8.87
CA HIS A 24 -17.98 -10.79 -8.79
C HIS A 24 -18.12 -12.11 -8.01
N GLY A 25 -19.03 -12.15 -7.04
CA GLY A 25 -19.24 -13.29 -6.15
C GLY A 25 -18.17 -13.53 -5.08
N LYS A 26 -17.03 -12.81 -5.09
CA LYS A 26 -15.93 -12.99 -4.13
C LYS A 26 -15.90 -11.96 -2.99
N GLN A 27 -16.92 -11.12 -2.88
CA GLN A 27 -16.97 -10.05 -1.87
C GLN A 27 -16.85 -10.58 -0.43
N VAL A 28 -17.50 -11.71 -0.11
CA VAL A 28 -17.41 -12.29 1.24
C VAL A 28 -15.97 -12.66 1.60
N GLN A 29 -15.30 -13.38 0.71
CA GLN A 29 -13.90 -13.76 0.90
C GLN A 29 -12.98 -12.54 0.98
N TRP A 30 -13.19 -11.55 0.10
CA TRP A 30 -12.44 -10.30 0.09
C TRP A 30 -12.56 -9.54 1.42
N LEU A 31 -13.77 -9.47 2.00
CA LEU A 31 -14.00 -8.86 3.31
C LEU A 31 -13.35 -9.67 4.44
N ILE A 32 -13.35 -11.00 4.37
CA ILE A 32 -12.64 -11.86 5.33
C ILE A 32 -11.13 -11.56 5.27
N ASP A 33 -10.57 -11.43 4.07
CA ASP A 33 -9.13 -11.17 3.93
C ASP A 33 -8.74 -9.79 4.48
N ILE A 34 -9.63 -8.79 4.43
CA ILE A 34 -9.43 -7.50 5.12
C ILE A 34 -9.30 -7.70 6.64
N THR A 35 -10.11 -8.57 7.25
CA THR A 35 -10.02 -8.83 8.71
C THR A 35 -8.70 -9.47 9.12
N LYS A 36 -8.04 -10.18 8.20
CA LYS A 36 -6.71 -10.76 8.43
C LYS A 36 -5.61 -9.71 8.36
N ARG A 37 -5.81 -8.62 7.59
CA ARG A 37 -4.86 -7.52 7.44
C ARG A 37 -5.03 -6.45 8.50
N VAL A 38 -6.27 -6.18 8.92
CA VAL A 38 -6.59 -5.15 9.90
C VAL A 38 -7.00 -5.80 11.22
N HIS A 39 -6.03 -5.94 12.13
CA HIS A 39 -6.27 -6.54 13.43
C HIS A 39 -7.36 -5.80 14.23
N GLY A 40 -8.25 -6.57 14.86
CA GLY A 40 -9.36 -6.05 15.66
C GLY A 40 -10.62 -5.70 14.86
N VAL A 41 -10.57 -5.67 13.52
CA VAL A 41 -11.77 -5.46 12.68
C VAL A 41 -12.42 -6.80 12.39
N SER A 42 -13.66 -6.98 12.86
CA SER A 42 -14.45 -8.17 12.56
C SER A 42 -15.07 -8.12 11.15
N TYR A 43 -15.45 -9.28 10.60
CA TYR A 43 -16.11 -9.36 9.29
C TYR A 43 -17.36 -8.49 9.21
N ARG A 44 -18.19 -8.51 10.27
CA ARG A 44 -19.39 -7.65 10.35
C ARG A 44 -19.01 -6.17 10.26
N THR A 45 -17.96 -5.76 10.96
CA THR A 45 -17.47 -4.37 10.94
C THR A 45 -16.95 -4.01 9.54
N ALA A 46 -16.14 -4.87 8.91
CA ALA A 46 -15.64 -4.66 7.56
C ALA A 46 -16.80 -4.54 6.54
N ARG A 47 -17.82 -5.39 6.65
CA ARG A 47 -19.03 -5.30 5.83
C ARG A 47 -19.78 -3.98 6.03
N SER A 48 -19.98 -3.56 7.29
CA SER A 48 -20.66 -2.30 7.59
C SER A 48 -19.87 -1.08 7.13
N LEU A 49 -18.54 -1.13 7.14
CA LEU A 49 -17.70 -0.09 6.52
C LEU A 49 -17.87 -0.08 4.99
N TRP A 50 -17.84 -1.25 4.35
CA TRP A 50 -17.99 -1.35 2.89
C TRP A 50 -19.34 -0.86 2.38
N LEU A 51 -20.42 -1.20 3.09
CA LEU A 51 -21.78 -0.79 2.77
C LEU A 51 -22.10 0.65 3.21
N GLY A 52 -21.17 1.34 3.89
CA GLY A 52 -21.38 2.71 4.37
C GLY A 52 -22.38 2.83 5.53
N GLU A 53 -22.66 1.73 6.23
CA GLU A 53 -23.55 1.72 7.40
C GLU A 53 -22.93 2.49 8.57
N ILE A 54 -21.60 2.46 8.70
CA ILE A 54 -20.84 3.26 9.67
C ILE A 54 -20.53 4.62 9.04
N LYS A 55 -21.35 5.62 9.37
CA LYS A 55 -21.22 7.00 8.85
C LYS A 55 -20.23 7.89 9.61
N LYS A 56 -19.80 7.47 10.81
CA LYS A 56 -18.84 8.23 11.63
C LYS A 56 -17.45 8.12 11.01
N GLU A 57 -16.96 9.19 10.42
CA GLU A 57 -15.64 9.22 9.79
C GLU A 57 -14.49 8.88 10.76
N ASN A 58 -14.63 9.24 12.03
CA ASN A 58 -13.66 8.97 13.09
C ASN A 58 -13.90 7.65 13.84
N HIS A 59 -14.71 6.74 13.29
CA HIS A 59 -14.86 5.40 13.86
C HIS A 59 -13.50 4.69 13.89
N TRP A 60 -13.17 4.02 15.00
CA TRP A 60 -11.87 3.37 15.20
C TRP A 60 -11.52 2.39 14.07
N ALA A 61 -12.51 1.63 13.59
CA ALA A 61 -12.33 0.67 12.49
C ALA A 61 -12.00 1.36 11.16
N ALA A 62 -12.63 2.51 10.87
CA ALA A 62 -12.34 3.30 9.68
C ALA A 62 -10.91 3.85 9.73
N ARG A 63 -10.48 4.34 10.90
CA ARG A 63 -9.10 4.79 11.14
C ARG A 63 -8.09 3.66 10.96
N ALA A 64 -8.36 2.48 11.52
CA ALA A 64 -7.48 1.32 11.40
C ALA A 64 -7.29 0.90 9.94
N VAL A 65 -8.38 0.80 9.18
CA VAL A 65 -8.33 0.46 7.75
C VAL A 65 -7.54 1.50 6.95
N ARG A 66 -7.76 2.80 7.19
CA ARG A 66 -7.01 3.87 6.51
C ARG A 66 -5.52 3.85 6.86
N ALA A 67 -5.17 3.57 8.10
CA ALA A 67 -3.78 3.47 8.53
C ALA A 67 -3.07 2.31 7.83
N GLU A 68 -3.69 1.14 7.77
CA GLU A 68 -3.12 -0.02 7.04
C GLU A 68 -3.06 0.21 5.53
N ALA A 69 -4.07 0.86 4.95
CA ALA A 69 -4.06 1.24 3.54
C ALA A 69 -2.88 2.19 3.21
N GLU A 70 -2.60 3.18 4.06
CA GLU A 70 -1.44 4.07 3.88
C GLU A 70 -0.12 3.32 3.99
N LYS A 71 0.03 2.40 4.96
CA LYS A 71 1.22 1.54 5.04
C LYS A 71 1.44 0.74 3.76
N GLN A 72 0.37 0.13 3.24
CA GLN A 72 0.42 -0.62 1.99
C GLN A 72 0.79 0.26 0.80
N LYS A 73 0.25 1.48 0.74
CA LYS A 73 0.57 2.45 -0.30
C LYS A 73 2.04 2.90 -0.22
N THR A 74 2.55 3.20 0.97
CA THR A 74 3.96 3.55 1.16
C THR A 74 4.88 2.40 0.77
N LYS A 75 4.48 1.16 1.07
CA LYS A 75 5.20 -0.05 0.65
C LYS A 75 5.27 -0.16 -0.87
N ARG A 76 4.14 -0.03 -1.58
CA ARG A 76 4.11 -0.04 -3.05
C ARG A 76 4.95 1.08 -3.66
N ALA A 77 4.89 2.27 -3.08
CA ALA A 77 5.70 3.40 -3.54
C ALA A 77 7.20 3.12 -3.37
N ALA A 78 7.61 2.53 -2.25
CA ALA A 78 9.00 2.13 -2.02
C ALA A 78 9.46 1.02 -2.99
N GLU A 79 8.60 0.02 -3.25
CA GLU A 79 8.85 -1.04 -4.23
C GLU A 79 9.00 -0.49 -5.65
N GLN A 80 8.11 0.42 -6.06
CA GLN A 80 8.16 1.07 -7.36
C GLN A 80 9.45 1.90 -7.51
N LEU A 81 9.82 2.64 -6.46
CA LEU A 81 11.04 3.45 -6.47
C LEU A 81 12.30 2.58 -6.53
N ALA A 82 12.33 1.46 -5.80
CA ALA A 82 13.39 0.46 -5.91
C ALA A 82 13.48 -0.10 -7.34
N HIS A 83 12.36 -0.40 -7.99
CA HIS A 83 12.34 -0.84 -9.38
C HIS A 83 12.88 0.24 -10.33
N THR A 84 12.56 1.51 -10.10
CA THR A 84 13.13 2.60 -10.93
C THR A 84 14.64 2.73 -10.78
N PHE A 85 15.18 2.56 -9.57
CA PHE A 85 16.63 2.54 -9.35
C PHE A 85 17.31 1.35 -10.03
N GLU A 86 16.69 0.17 -10.00
CA GLU A 86 17.19 -0.99 -10.72
C GLU A 86 17.14 -0.81 -12.25
N ALA A 87 16.08 -0.19 -12.77
CA ALA A 87 15.96 0.09 -14.21
C ALA A 87 17.02 1.10 -14.70
N LEU A 88 17.29 2.15 -13.90
CA LEU A 88 18.35 3.13 -14.15
C LEU A 88 19.74 2.48 -14.09
N ALA A 89 19.99 1.66 -13.08
CA ALA A 89 21.24 0.90 -12.93
C ALA A 89 21.44 -0.13 -14.05
N GLY A 90 20.37 -0.76 -14.51
CA GLY A 90 20.36 -1.81 -15.54
C GLY A 90 20.52 -1.31 -16.97
N GLY A 91 20.66 0.00 -17.18
CA GLY A 91 21.02 0.54 -18.49
C GLY A 91 19.85 0.76 -19.45
N THR A 92 18.60 0.66 -18.97
CA THR A 92 17.40 0.66 -19.84
C THR A 92 16.95 2.06 -20.29
N ASP A 93 17.51 3.12 -19.69
CA ASP A 93 17.20 4.52 -19.97
C ASP A 93 18.39 5.26 -20.61
N GLU A 94 18.15 6.23 -21.48
CA GLU A 94 19.24 7.03 -22.08
C GLU A 94 20.12 7.75 -21.05
N ALA A 95 19.57 8.10 -19.88
CA ALA A 95 20.29 8.71 -18.77
C ALA A 95 21.39 7.79 -18.19
N SER A 96 21.20 6.47 -18.26
CA SER A 96 22.14 5.50 -17.68
C SER A 96 23.48 5.46 -18.41
N LYS A 97 23.55 5.92 -19.66
CA LYS A 97 24.78 5.94 -20.47
C LYS A 97 25.87 6.85 -19.91
N THR A 98 25.53 7.72 -18.96
CA THR A 98 26.45 8.65 -18.30
C THR A 98 26.83 8.23 -16.88
N LEU A 99 26.23 7.16 -16.35
CA LEU A 99 26.46 6.71 -14.99
C LEU A 99 27.79 5.96 -14.85
N THR A 100 28.52 6.24 -13.77
CA THR A 100 29.70 5.47 -13.41
C THR A 100 29.33 4.17 -12.69
N SER A 101 30.28 3.24 -12.58
CA SER A 101 30.09 2.02 -11.79
C SER A 101 29.77 2.29 -10.32
N ALA A 102 30.27 3.40 -9.76
CA ALA A 102 29.96 3.83 -8.39
C ALA A 102 28.50 4.29 -8.25
N ASP A 103 27.96 4.99 -9.25
CA ASP A 103 26.58 5.45 -9.26
C ASP A 103 25.60 4.28 -9.37
N ILE A 104 25.92 3.32 -10.26
CA ILE A 104 25.15 2.08 -10.44
C ILE A 104 25.09 1.29 -9.12
N ASN A 105 26.22 1.11 -8.44
CA ASN A 105 26.26 0.43 -7.16
C ASN A 105 25.46 1.16 -6.07
N SER A 106 25.53 2.49 -6.04
CA SER A 106 24.77 3.30 -5.07
C SER A 106 23.26 3.20 -5.28
N LEU A 107 22.79 3.16 -6.54
CA LEU A 107 21.38 2.96 -6.88
C LEU A 107 20.88 1.58 -6.48
N LEU A 108 21.67 0.53 -6.74
CA LEU A 108 21.34 -0.84 -6.34
C LEU A 108 21.29 -0.99 -4.81
N ASP A 109 22.22 -0.35 -4.09
CA ASP A 109 22.23 -0.40 -2.63
C ASP A 109 21.04 0.37 -2.03
N ALA A 110 20.67 1.52 -2.61
CA ALA A 110 19.46 2.26 -2.25
C ALA A 110 18.19 1.42 -2.49
N ALA A 111 18.09 0.74 -3.63
CA ALA A 111 16.97 -0.17 -3.92
C ALA A 111 16.90 -1.33 -2.92
N ARG A 112 18.06 -1.87 -2.52
CA ARG A 112 18.16 -2.93 -1.51
C ARG A 112 17.71 -2.44 -0.13
N ILE A 113 18.12 -1.25 0.29
CA ILE A 113 17.69 -0.65 1.56
C ILE A 113 16.17 -0.49 1.58
N LEU A 114 15.59 0.06 0.50
CA LEU A 114 14.14 0.24 0.39
C LEU A 114 13.38 -1.09 0.50
N ARG A 115 13.89 -2.17 -0.11
CA ARG A 115 13.31 -3.52 0.03
C ARG A 115 13.55 -4.15 1.41
N SER A 116 14.63 -3.79 2.08
CA SER A 116 14.94 -4.30 3.42
C SER A 116 14.03 -3.69 4.49
N MET A 117 13.63 -2.43 4.30
CA MET A 117 12.64 -1.76 5.15
C MET A 117 11.26 -2.43 5.10
N ASP A 118 10.99 -3.24 4.08
CA ASP A 118 9.76 -4.02 3.96
C ASP A 118 9.76 -5.33 4.78
N ARG A 119 10.94 -5.84 5.14
CA ARG A 119 11.07 -7.11 5.89
C ARG A 119 11.13 -6.95 7.41
N ALA A 120 11.30 -5.72 7.90
CA ALA A 120 11.38 -5.38 9.31
C ALA A 120 10.01 -4.97 9.86
#